data_AF-A0A963ST98-F1
#
_entry.id   AF-A0A963ST98-F1
#
_cell.length_a   1.000
_cell.length_b   1.000
_cell.length_c   1.000
_cell.angle_alpha   90.00
_cell.angle_beta   90.00
_cell.angle_gamma   90.00
#
_symmetry.space_group_name_H-M   'P 1'
#
loop_
_entity.id
_entity.type
_entity.pdbx_description
1 polymer ?
#
loop_
_entity_poly.entity_id
_entity_poly.type
_entity_poly.pdbx_seq_one_letter_code
_entity_poly.pdbx_strand_id
1 'polypeptide(L)'
;MEITVNFLENLRLEAKFDDYTVVTDQPIRYKGDGSAPSPFDYFLASSALCAAYFVRVYCLARKIPTDGIRLSQNNIVDPENRYNQIFQIDVELPDHISDRDREGILRSIDRCTVKKVVQQGPEFKIDVVESLEKDTSLLDFGATASGQRTMITGKDLPLEQTISDMTGILAELGIKIEIASWRNIVPNVWSLHIRDAASPMCFTNGKGATKESALCSALGEYIERASCNFFYNDQYFGEEIGRSEFVHYPNEKWFKPGPDDRLPEGLLDDTL
;
A
#
# COMPACT_ATOMS: atom_id res chain seq x y z
N MET A 1 -0.42 1.94 4.65
CA MET A 1 -1.80 1.50 4.90
C MET A 1 -2.13 1.86 6.32
N GLU A 2 -2.76 3.01 6.46
CA GLU A 2 -3.41 3.47 7.67
C GLU A 2 -4.66 2.63 7.93
N ILE A 3 -4.86 2.26 9.19
CA ILE A 3 -6.07 1.58 9.64
C ILE A 3 -6.66 2.44 10.75
N THR A 4 -7.87 2.93 10.54
CA THR A 4 -8.62 3.67 11.56
C THR A 4 -9.59 2.74 12.26
N VAL A 5 -9.76 2.90 13.57
CA VAL A 5 -10.63 2.03 14.38
C VAL A 5 -11.72 2.84 15.06
N ASN A 6 -12.97 2.47 14.83
CA ASN A 6 -14.13 2.99 15.53
C ASN A 6 -14.56 2.02 16.63
N PHE A 7 -14.93 2.56 17.78
CA PHE A 7 -15.56 1.81 18.87
C PHE A 7 -17.07 1.74 18.61
N LEU A 8 -17.59 0.53 18.50
CA LEU A 8 -19.03 0.29 18.35
C LEU A 8 -19.65 -0.03 19.72
N GLU A 9 -20.90 -0.48 19.73
CA GLU A 9 -21.57 -0.93 20.95
C GLU A 9 -20.86 -2.14 21.59
N ASN A 10 -20.88 -2.20 22.93
CA ASN A 10 -20.26 -3.23 23.74
C ASN A 10 -18.74 -3.40 23.45
N LEU A 11 -18.30 -4.60 23.05
CA LEU A 11 -16.89 -4.92 22.77
C LEU A 11 -16.58 -5.01 21.27
N ARG A 12 -17.50 -4.50 20.44
CA ARG A 12 -17.35 -4.51 18.98
C ARG A 12 -16.46 -3.37 18.53
N LEU A 13 -15.59 -3.66 17.57
CA LEU A 13 -14.69 -2.69 16.94
C LEU A 13 -14.83 -2.77 15.43
N GLU A 14 -14.71 -1.62 14.77
CA GLU A 14 -14.73 -1.52 13.31
C GLU A 14 -13.42 -0.92 12.83
N ALA A 15 -12.66 -1.68 12.04
CA ALA A 15 -11.47 -1.20 11.36
C ALA A 15 -11.83 -0.78 9.92
N LYS A 16 -11.37 0.40 9.50
CA LYS A 16 -11.48 0.90 8.12
C LYS A 16 -10.10 1.16 7.53
N PHE A 17 -9.89 0.67 6.32
CA PHE A 17 -8.66 0.84 5.55
C PHE A 17 -8.95 0.57 4.07
N ASP A 18 -8.34 1.36 3.16
CA ASP A 18 -8.72 1.39 1.75
C ASP A 18 -10.27 1.45 1.61
N ASP A 19 -10.87 0.60 0.77
CA ASP A 19 -12.34 0.47 0.61
C ASP A 19 -12.95 -0.62 1.51
N TYR A 20 -12.18 -1.17 2.46
CA TYR A 20 -12.59 -2.30 3.27
C TYR A 20 -13.02 -1.89 4.68
N THR A 21 -13.98 -2.63 5.21
CA THR A 21 -14.41 -2.53 6.60
C THR A 21 -14.38 -3.92 7.24
N VAL A 22 -13.74 -4.04 8.40
CA VAL A 22 -13.65 -5.28 9.17
C VAL A 22 -14.23 -5.04 10.55
N VAL A 23 -15.26 -5.81 10.90
CA VAL A 23 -15.84 -5.79 12.24
C VAL A 23 -15.27 -6.96 13.05
N THR A 24 -14.89 -6.66 14.29
CA THR A 24 -14.44 -7.65 15.27
C THR A 24 -15.32 -7.58 16.51
N ASP A 25 -15.38 -8.69 17.25
CA ASP A 25 -16.09 -8.78 18.53
C ASP A 25 -15.38 -9.78 19.45
N GLN A 26 -15.77 -9.82 20.70
CA GLN A 26 -15.32 -10.84 21.64
C GLN A 26 -16.39 -11.93 21.78
N PRO A 27 -16.01 -13.20 22.03
CA PRO A 27 -16.98 -14.23 22.35
C PRO A 27 -17.70 -13.93 23.68
N ILE A 28 -18.88 -14.53 23.88
CA ILE A 28 -19.71 -14.36 25.08
C ILE A 28 -18.92 -14.63 26.38
N ARG A 29 -18.02 -15.62 26.37
CA ARG A 29 -17.15 -15.94 27.53
C ARG A 29 -16.24 -14.79 27.96
N TYR A 30 -15.95 -13.85 27.06
CA TYR A 30 -15.19 -12.63 27.29
C TYR A 30 -16.08 -11.37 27.29
N LYS A 31 -17.39 -11.55 27.55
CA LYS A 31 -18.41 -10.49 27.66
C LYS A 31 -18.74 -9.74 26.37
N GLY A 32 -18.30 -10.22 25.21
CA GLY A 32 -18.76 -9.70 23.92
C GLY A 32 -20.05 -10.37 23.46
N ASP A 33 -20.55 -9.95 22.29
CA ASP A 33 -21.80 -10.47 21.74
C ASP A 33 -21.58 -11.73 20.89
N GLY A 34 -20.31 -12.06 20.58
CA GLY A 34 -19.95 -13.15 19.69
C GLY A 34 -20.44 -12.94 18.25
N SER A 35 -20.68 -11.68 17.87
CA SER A 35 -21.28 -11.31 16.58
C SER A 35 -20.29 -11.30 15.41
N ALA A 36 -18.99 -11.28 15.71
CA ALA A 36 -17.89 -11.32 14.74
C ALA A 36 -16.65 -12.04 15.34
N PRO A 37 -15.68 -12.48 14.52
CA PRO A 37 -14.42 -13.03 15.02
C PRO A 37 -13.66 -12.02 15.89
N SER A 38 -12.86 -12.51 16.83
CA SER A 38 -11.97 -11.64 17.60
C SER A 38 -10.81 -11.13 16.74
N PRO A 39 -10.16 -10.01 17.11
CA PRO A 39 -8.99 -9.52 16.38
C PRO A 39 -7.90 -10.59 16.20
N PHE A 40 -7.70 -11.45 17.21
CA PHE A 40 -6.71 -12.52 17.13
C PHE A 40 -7.14 -13.64 16.17
N ASP A 41 -8.45 -13.92 16.05
CA ASP A 41 -8.95 -14.89 15.07
C ASP A 41 -8.68 -14.42 13.64
N TYR A 42 -8.83 -13.12 13.36
CA TYR A 42 -8.45 -12.55 12.06
C TYR A 42 -6.96 -12.71 11.78
N PHE A 43 -6.10 -12.49 12.77
CA PHE A 43 -4.66 -12.71 12.62
C PHE A 43 -4.36 -14.17 12.25
N LEU A 44 -4.95 -15.15 12.94
CA LEU A 44 -4.76 -16.57 12.64
C LEU A 44 -5.37 -16.99 11.29
N ALA A 45 -6.54 -16.45 10.94
CA ALA A 45 -7.14 -16.69 9.63
C ALA A 45 -6.25 -16.12 8.52
N SER A 46 -5.66 -14.94 8.73
CA SER A 46 -4.78 -14.29 7.75
C SER A 46 -3.54 -15.11 7.45
N SER A 47 -2.96 -15.83 8.43
CA SER A 47 -1.80 -16.69 8.19
C SER A 47 -2.16 -17.92 7.35
N ALA A 48 -3.29 -18.57 7.62
CA ALA A 48 -3.79 -19.69 6.83
C ALA A 48 -4.14 -19.26 5.39
N LEU A 49 -4.84 -18.12 5.23
CA LEU A 49 -5.19 -17.55 3.94
C LEU A 49 -3.95 -17.13 3.13
N CYS A 50 -2.93 -16.58 3.80
CA CYS A 50 -1.65 -16.24 3.17
C CYS A 50 -0.95 -17.48 2.61
N ALA A 51 -0.89 -18.58 3.37
CA ALA A 51 -0.36 -19.84 2.87
C ALA A 51 -1.16 -20.34 1.64
N ALA A 52 -2.49 -20.36 1.73
CA ALA A 52 -3.37 -20.78 0.64
C ALA A 52 -3.22 -19.90 -0.62
N TYR A 53 -3.02 -18.60 -0.46
CA TYR A 53 -2.73 -17.68 -1.57
C TYR A 53 -1.46 -18.10 -2.32
N PHE A 54 -0.37 -18.41 -1.61
CA PHE A 54 0.87 -18.85 -2.26
C PHE A 54 0.75 -20.22 -2.94
N VAL A 55 -0.11 -21.11 -2.43
CA VAL A 55 -0.50 -22.33 -3.16
C VAL A 55 -1.20 -21.96 -4.47
N ARG A 56 -2.23 -21.11 -4.38
CA ARG A 56 -3.04 -20.69 -5.54
C ARG A 56 -2.19 -20.04 -6.62
N VAL A 57 -1.27 -19.14 -6.27
CA VAL A 57 -0.37 -18.48 -7.23
C VAL A 57 0.56 -19.49 -7.91
N TYR A 58 1.09 -20.47 -7.16
CA TYR A 58 1.93 -21.52 -7.73
C TYR A 58 1.16 -22.36 -8.76
N CYS A 59 -0.04 -22.81 -8.38
CA CYS A 59 -0.93 -23.61 -9.22
C CYS A 59 -1.36 -22.85 -10.47
N LEU A 60 -1.78 -21.58 -10.34
CA LEU A 60 -2.17 -20.71 -11.46
C LEU A 60 -1.04 -20.58 -12.49
N ALA A 61 0.20 -20.30 -12.04
CA ALA A 61 1.35 -20.15 -12.92
C ALA A 61 1.69 -21.42 -13.74
N ARG A 62 1.27 -22.59 -13.25
CA ARG A 62 1.54 -23.91 -13.86
C ARG A 62 0.31 -24.59 -14.43
N LYS A 63 -0.85 -23.91 -14.40
CA LYS A 63 -2.14 -24.44 -14.83
C LYS A 63 -2.51 -25.75 -14.11
N ILE A 64 -2.15 -25.85 -12.83
CA ILE A 64 -2.54 -26.98 -11.96
C ILE A 64 -3.89 -26.62 -11.33
N PRO A 65 -4.94 -27.47 -11.47
CA PRO A 65 -6.20 -27.27 -10.78
C PRO A 65 -6.02 -27.28 -9.25
N THR A 66 -6.79 -26.46 -8.54
CA THR A 66 -6.75 -26.44 -7.06
C THR A 66 -7.74 -27.42 -6.43
N ASP A 67 -8.47 -28.19 -7.24
CA ASP A 67 -9.47 -29.15 -6.80
C ASP A 67 -8.86 -30.20 -5.88
N GLY A 68 -9.41 -30.33 -4.67
CA GLY A 68 -8.94 -31.29 -3.67
C GLY A 68 -7.71 -30.83 -2.87
N ILE A 69 -7.14 -29.66 -3.14
CA ILE A 69 -6.13 -29.07 -2.26
C ILE A 69 -6.81 -28.46 -1.03
N ARG A 70 -6.36 -28.83 0.17
CA ARG A 70 -6.89 -28.30 1.43
C ARG A 70 -5.76 -27.82 2.33
N LEU A 71 -6.05 -26.79 3.12
CA LEU A 71 -5.15 -26.27 4.14
C LEU A 71 -5.90 -26.18 5.46
N SER A 72 -5.25 -26.56 6.54
CA SER A 72 -5.74 -26.36 7.90
C SER A 72 -4.63 -25.76 8.76
N GLN A 73 -4.97 -24.80 9.60
CA GLN A 73 -4.06 -24.27 10.60
C GLN A 73 -4.52 -24.68 12.00
N ASN A 74 -3.58 -25.19 12.79
CA ASN A 74 -3.73 -25.45 14.22
C ASN A 74 -2.67 -24.67 14.98
N ASN A 75 -2.98 -24.29 16.21
CA ASN A 75 -2.05 -23.57 17.07
C ASN A 75 -1.70 -24.44 18.27
N ILE A 76 -0.41 -24.78 18.40
CA ILE A 76 0.10 -25.45 19.59
C ILE A 76 0.57 -24.35 20.55
N VAL A 77 -0.09 -24.25 21.70
CA VAL A 77 0.18 -23.24 22.71
C VAL A 77 1.13 -23.84 23.76
N ASP A 78 2.21 -23.14 24.05
CA ASP A 78 3.11 -23.49 25.15
C ASP A 78 2.39 -23.35 26.50
N PRO A 79 2.40 -24.39 27.36
CA PRO A 79 1.69 -24.38 28.64
C PRO A 79 2.24 -23.36 29.64
N GLU A 80 3.53 -23.01 29.55
CA GLU A 80 4.21 -22.08 30.46
C GLU A 80 4.18 -20.64 29.91
N ASN A 81 4.06 -20.47 28.60
CA ASN A 81 3.95 -19.16 27.96
C ASN A 81 2.92 -19.17 26.83
N ARG A 82 1.68 -18.75 27.14
CA ARG A 82 0.58 -18.70 26.15
C ARG A 82 0.85 -17.86 24.88
N TYR A 83 1.86 -16.99 24.90
CA TYR A 83 2.25 -16.19 23.73
C TYR A 83 3.28 -16.89 22.85
N ASN A 84 3.99 -17.90 23.38
CA ASN A 84 4.84 -18.78 22.60
C ASN A 84 3.96 -19.86 21.94
N GLN A 85 3.66 -19.65 20.66
CA GLN A 85 2.78 -20.53 19.90
C GLN A 85 3.46 -21.05 18.64
N ILE A 86 3.20 -22.31 18.30
CA ILE A 86 3.55 -22.88 17.00
C ILE A 86 2.28 -22.86 16.15
N PHE A 87 2.27 -22.02 15.11
CA PHE A 87 1.23 -22.04 14.08
C PHE A 87 1.57 -23.14 13.07
N GLN A 88 0.95 -24.30 13.25
CA GLN A 88 1.11 -25.46 12.37
C GLN A 88 0.11 -25.36 11.22
N ILE A 89 0.62 -25.25 9.99
CA ILE A 89 -0.18 -25.26 8.77
C ILE A 89 0.06 -26.59 8.06
N ASP A 90 -0.97 -27.43 8.01
CA ASP A 90 -0.97 -28.70 7.29
C ASP A 90 -1.60 -28.49 5.90
N VAL A 91 -1.00 -29.12 4.88
CA VAL A 91 -1.44 -28.99 3.48
C VAL A 91 -1.72 -30.39 2.92
N GLU A 92 -2.99 -30.64 2.61
CA GLU A 92 -3.44 -31.86 1.95
C GLU A 92 -3.38 -31.66 0.44
N LEU A 93 -2.58 -32.48 -0.25
CA LEU A 93 -2.40 -32.42 -1.71
C LEU A 93 -2.86 -33.73 -2.36
N PRO A 94 -3.77 -33.69 -3.34
CA PRO A 94 -4.32 -34.88 -4.00
C PRO A 94 -3.28 -35.60 -4.88
N ASP A 95 -3.47 -36.90 -5.07
CA ASP A 95 -2.51 -37.81 -5.74
C ASP A 95 -2.12 -37.41 -7.16
N HIS A 96 -2.97 -36.65 -7.86
CA HIS A 96 -2.69 -36.18 -9.21
C HIS A 96 -1.61 -35.07 -9.28
N ILE A 97 -1.23 -34.48 -8.13
CA ILE A 97 -0.14 -33.49 -8.07
C ILE A 97 1.19 -34.24 -7.99
N SER A 98 2.06 -33.97 -8.98
CA SER A 98 3.40 -34.57 -9.07
C SER A 98 4.28 -34.22 -7.85
N ASP A 99 5.23 -35.08 -7.50
CA ASP A 99 6.17 -34.82 -6.39
C ASP A 99 6.93 -33.50 -6.57
N ARG A 100 7.31 -33.18 -7.82
CA ARG A 100 7.96 -31.91 -8.16
C ARG A 100 7.09 -30.70 -7.81
N ASP A 101 5.80 -30.79 -8.09
CA ASP A 101 4.85 -29.72 -7.82
C ASP A 101 4.47 -29.68 -6.34
N ARG A 102 4.39 -30.83 -5.64
CA ARG A 102 4.21 -30.89 -4.17
C ARG A 102 5.30 -30.11 -3.46
N GLU A 103 6.57 -30.38 -3.78
CA GLU A 103 7.68 -29.60 -3.22
C GLU A 103 7.63 -28.13 -3.63
N GLY A 104 7.24 -27.85 -4.88
CA GLY A 104 7.12 -26.49 -5.40
C GLY A 104 6.06 -25.67 -4.67
N ILE A 105 4.92 -26.29 -4.34
CA ILE A 105 3.85 -25.71 -3.54
C ILE A 105 4.38 -25.38 -2.13
N LEU A 106 5.06 -26.32 -1.47
CA LEU A 106 5.66 -26.09 -0.15
C LEU A 106 6.68 -24.95 -0.17
N ARG A 107 7.56 -24.90 -1.18
CA ARG A 107 8.50 -23.77 -1.37
C ARG A 107 7.77 -22.45 -1.64
N SER A 108 6.63 -22.47 -2.32
CA SER A 108 5.81 -21.28 -2.56
C SER A 108 5.23 -20.76 -1.24
N ILE A 109 4.65 -21.65 -0.42
CA ILE A 109 4.13 -21.31 0.91
C ILE A 109 5.23 -20.74 1.81
N ASP A 110 6.50 -21.14 1.62
CA ASP A 110 7.59 -20.57 2.41
C ASP A 110 7.68 -19.05 2.31
N ARG A 111 7.22 -18.47 1.19
CA ARG A 111 7.21 -17.04 0.91
C ARG A 111 6.03 -16.29 1.53
N CYS A 112 5.16 -16.97 2.30
CA CYS A 112 4.03 -16.32 2.98
C CYS A 112 4.46 -15.10 3.78
N THR A 113 3.95 -13.94 3.38
CA THR A 113 4.27 -12.63 3.96
C THR A 113 3.97 -12.57 5.45
N VAL A 114 2.78 -13.04 5.87
CA VAL A 114 2.39 -13.06 7.29
C VAL A 114 3.41 -13.85 8.12
N LYS A 115 3.76 -15.06 7.66
CA LYS A 115 4.76 -15.91 8.32
C LYS A 115 6.12 -15.22 8.40
N LYS A 116 6.62 -14.67 7.29
CA LYS A 116 7.93 -14.00 7.25
C LYS A 116 7.97 -12.80 8.19
N VAL A 117 6.92 -11.96 8.21
CA VAL A 117 6.84 -10.81 9.12
C VAL A 117 6.87 -11.29 10.57
N VAL A 118 6.02 -12.23 10.96
CA VAL A 118 5.99 -12.77 12.34
C VAL A 118 7.35 -13.35 12.75
N GLN A 119 8.02 -14.08 11.86
CA GLN A 119 9.35 -14.64 12.10
C GLN A 119 10.46 -13.58 12.20
N GLN A 120 10.28 -12.40 11.61
CA GLN A 120 11.21 -11.27 11.77
C GLN A 120 10.98 -10.49 13.07
N GLY A 121 9.84 -10.68 13.74
CA GLY A 121 9.52 -10.00 15.00
C GLY A 121 9.35 -8.50 14.84
N PRO A 122 8.25 -8.02 14.22
CA PRO A 122 8.00 -6.59 14.08
C PRO A 122 7.89 -5.93 15.46
N GLU A 123 8.42 -4.72 15.57
CA GLU A 123 8.26 -3.88 16.76
C GLU A 123 6.87 -3.23 16.75
N PHE A 124 6.20 -3.24 17.91
CA PHE A 124 4.98 -2.47 18.14
C PHE A 124 5.35 -1.22 18.94
N LYS A 125 5.27 -0.05 18.31
CA LYS A 125 5.41 1.25 18.99
C LYS A 125 4.01 1.81 19.27
N ILE A 126 3.80 2.28 20.49
CA ILE A 126 2.51 2.79 20.96
C ILE A 126 2.77 4.13 21.62
N ASP A 127 2.30 5.18 20.95
CA ASP A 127 2.46 6.57 21.38
C ASP A 127 1.09 7.24 21.46
N VAL A 128 0.96 8.19 22.40
CA VAL A 128 -0.24 9.04 22.50
C VAL A 128 0.03 10.31 21.72
N VAL A 129 -0.86 10.65 20.79
CA VAL A 129 -0.78 11.86 19.95
C VAL A 129 -1.96 12.79 20.22
N GLU A 130 -1.77 14.08 19.96
CA GLU A 130 -2.84 15.09 20.12
C GLU A 130 -3.92 14.98 19.02
N SER A 131 -3.54 14.55 17.80
CA SER A 131 -4.47 14.30 16.70
C SER A 131 -3.89 13.35 15.66
N LEU A 132 -4.66 12.33 15.29
CA LEU A 132 -4.34 11.39 14.20
C LEU A 132 -4.35 12.09 12.82
N GLU A 133 -5.05 13.22 12.68
CA GLU A 133 -5.12 13.94 11.40
C GLU A 133 -3.82 14.67 11.06
N LYS A 134 -3.04 15.07 12.07
CA LYS A 134 -1.80 15.84 11.92
C LYS A 134 -0.53 14.98 11.96
N ASP A 135 -0.53 13.87 12.71
CA ASP A 135 0.66 13.02 12.92
C ASP A 135 0.79 11.84 11.94
N THR A 136 -0.05 11.78 10.91
CA THR A 136 -0.06 10.69 9.93
C THR A 136 1.02 10.77 8.85
N SER A 137 2.11 11.51 9.09
CA SER A 137 3.33 11.34 8.32
C SER A 137 3.98 10.01 8.69
N LEU A 138 3.45 8.90 8.15
CA LEU A 138 4.08 7.59 8.03
C LEU A 138 5.45 7.63 7.29
N LEU A 139 5.90 8.83 6.91
CA LEU A 139 7.20 9.16 6.38
C LEU A 139 8.27 9.39 7.47
N ASP A 140 8.11 8.84 8.68
CA ASP A 140 9.26 8.64 9.57
C ASP A 140 10.15 7.49 9.03
N PHE A 141 10.64 7.67 7.79
CA PHE A 141 11.84 7.02 7.30
C PHE A 141 12.95 7.51 8.20
N GLY A 142 13.12 6.80 9.32
CA GLY A 142 13.92 7.18 10.47
C GLY A 142 14.92 8.23 10.10
N ALA A 143 14.60 9.48 10.48
CA ALA A 143 15.36 10.69 10.27
C ALA A 143 16.66 10.39 9.53
N THR A 144 16.69 10.56 8.20
CA THR A 144 17.90 10.47 7.36
C THR A 144 19.09 10.85 8.22
N ALA A 145 19.90 9.86 8.64
CA ALA A 145 20.74 9.96 9.83
C ALA A 145 21.38 11.34 9.87
N SER A 146 20.93 12.19 10.82
CA SER A 146 21.10 13.65 10.74
C SER A 146 22.56 13.99 10.42
N GLY A 147 22.84 14.33 9.15
CA GLY A 147 24.21 14.58 8.66
C GLY A 147 24.65 13.83 7.40
N GLN A 148 23.95 12.78 6.94
CA GLN A 148 24.27 12.17 5.63
C GLN A 148 23.86 13.09 4.47
N ARG A 149 24.74 13.21 3.46
CA ARG A 149 24.55 14.03 2.26
C ARG A 149 25.01 13.25 1.04
N THR A 150 24.12 12.44 0.48
CA THR A 150 24.41 11.59 -0.67
C THR A 150 24.12 12.34 -1.96
N MET A 151 25.16 12.66 -2.73
CA MET A 151 25.02 13.21 -4.08
C MET A 151 25.07 12.10 -5.13
N ILE A 152 24.17 12.15 -6.10
CA ILE A 152 24.20 11.27 -7.29
C ILE A 152 24.39 12.10 -8.56
N THR A 153 24.97 11.50 -9.58
CA THR A 153 25.27 12.18 -10.85
C THR A 153 24.01 12.79 -11.48
N GLY A 154 24.08 14.07 -11.86
CA GLY A 154 22.99 14.78 -12.53
C GLY A 154 21.88 15.29 -11.61
N LYS A 155 22.08 15.27 -10.29
CA LYS A 155 21.17 15.89 -9.32
C LYS A 155 21.86 17.03 -8.59
N ASP A 156 21.12 18.11 -8.35
CA ASP A 156 21.65 19.35 -7.77
C ASP A 156 21.58 19.40 -6.24
N LEU A 157 20.81 18.50 -5.63
CA LEU A 157 20.64 18.39 -4.19
C LEU A 157 20.95 16.97 -3.69
N PRO A 158 21.41 16.82 -2.43
CA PRO A 158 21.52 15.52 -1.81
C PRO A 158 20.18 14.80 -1.75
N LEU A 159 20.20 13.47 -1.77
CA LEU A 159 18.99 12.65 -1.71
C LEU A 159 18.17 12.94 -0.45
N GLU A 160 18.83 13.07 0.69
CA GLU A 160 18.22 13.30 2.00
C GLU A 160 17.50 14.65 2.06
N GLN A 161 18.15 15.70 1.54
CA GLN A 161 17.54 17.03 1.41
C GLN A 161 16.35 16.98 0.46
N THR A 162 16.50 16.33 -0.69
CA THR A 162 15.44 16.21 -1.70
C THR A 162 14.21 15.49 -1.13
N ILE A 163 14.40 14.41 -0.37
CA ILE A 163 13.32 13.70 0.33
C ILE A 163 12.63 14.67 1.29
N SER A 164 13.40 15.31 2.19
CA SER A 164 12.87 16.27 3.17
C SER A 164 12.01 17.34 2.50
N ASP A 165 12.55 18.01 1.48
CA ASP A 165 11.88 19.10 0.77
C ASP A 165 10.58 18.63 0.08
N MET A 166 10.64 17.52 -0.67
CA MET A 166 9.47 17.00 -1.39
C MET A 166 8.40 16.48 -0.44
N THR A 167 8.77 15.81 0.65
CA THR A 167 7.80 15.37 1.67
C THR A 167 7.16 16.55 2.38
N GLY A 168 7.91 17.62 2.65
CA GLY A 168 7.40 18.85 3.22
C GLY A 168 6.36 19.51 2.32
N ILE A 169 6.66 19.67 1.03
CA ILE A 169 5.71 20.23 0.04
C ILE A 169 4.40 19.43 0.01
N LEU A 170 4.47 18.10 -0.04
CA LEU A 170 3.27 17.26 -0.10
C LEU A 170 2.46 17.37 1.20
N ALA A 171 3.13 17.38 2.35
CA ALA A 171 2.46 17.56 3.65
C ALA A 171 1.78 18.94 3.78
N GLU A 172 2.42 20.02 3.31
CA GLU A 172 1.83 21.36 3.28
C GLU A 172 0.57 21.45 2.40
N LEU A 173 0.54 20.66 1.31
CA LEU A 173 -0.64 20.52 0.46
C LEU A 173 -1.73 19.59 1.06
N GLY A 174 -1.49 19.00 2.24
CA GLY A 174 -2.40 18.04 2.87
C GLY A 174 -2.38 16.64 2.26
N ILE A 175 -1.42 16.34 1.39
CA ILE A 175 -1.28 15.04 0.72
C ILE A 175 -0.52 14.09 1.65
N LYS A 176 -1.16 12.97 2.01
CA LYS A 176 -0.59 11.98 2.94
C LYS A 176 -0.01 10.81 2.17
N ILE A 177 1.29 10.82 1.94
CA ILE A 177 1.95 9.74 1.20
C ILE A 177 2.17 8.51 2.07
N GLU A 178 1.72 7.37 1.57
CA GLU A 178 2.08 6.05 2.07
C GLU A 178 2.98 5.31 1.09
N ILE A 179 3.89 4.49 1.61
CA ILE A 179 4.58 3.49 0.80
C ILE A 179 3.85 2.17 0.89
N ALA A 180 3.31 1.72 -0.24
CA ALA A 180 2.60 0.45 -0.32
C ALA A 180 3.58 -0.73 -0.44
N SER A 181 4.71 -0.56 -1.14
CA SER A 181 5.70 -1.63 -1.26
C SER A 181 7.10 -1.15 -1.62
N TRP A 182 8.09 -1.91 -1.17
CA TRP A 182 9.50 -1.82 -1.57
C TRP A 182 9.92 -3.10 -2.29
N ARG A 183 10.82 -2.98 -3.26
CA ARG A 183 11.50 -4.12 -3.89
C ARG A 183 12.98 -3.79 -4.09
N ASN A 184 13.81 -4.80 -3.86
CA ASN A 184 15.24 -4.80 -4.16
C ASN A 184 15.59 -6.19 -4.69
N ILE A 185 15.38 -6.40 -5.99
CA ILE A 185 15.42 -7.75 -6.60
C ILE A 185 16.88 -8.19 -6.84
N VAL A 186 17.77 -7.24 -7.14
CA VAL A 186 19.21 -7.46 -7.36
C VAL A 186 20.00 -6.29 -6.76
N PRO A 187 21.31 -6.46 -6.44
CA PRO A 187 22.11 -5.39 -5.86
C PRO A 187 22.04 -4.10 -6.67
N ASN A 188 21.86 -2.98 -5.97
CA ASN A 188 21.78 -1.64 -6.54
C ASN A 188 20.58 -1.40 -7.48
N VAL A 189 19.48 -2.16 -7.35
CA VAL A 189 18.25 -1.93 -8.13
C VAL A 189 17.05 -1.94 -7.19
N TRP A 190 16.62 -0.74 -6.83
CA TRP A 190 15.48 -0.49 -5.96
C TRP A 190 14.29 0.03 -6.75
N SER A 191 13.10 -0.39 -6.34
CA SER A 191 11.84 0.24 -6.72
C SER A 191 10.92 0.35 -5.52
N LEU A 192 10.08 1.38 -5.50
CA LEU A 192 8.99 1.51 -4.53
C LEU A 192 7.72 1.97 -5.22
N HIS A 193 6.60 1.68 -4.57
CA HIS A 193 5.30 2.19 -4.93
C HIS A 193 4.77 3.09 -3.81
N ILE A 194 4.39 4.32 -4.14
CA ILE A 194 3.78 5.28 -3.21
C ILE A 194 2.40 5.68 -3.68
N ARG A 195 1.53 6.03 -2.74
CA ARG A 195 0.17 6.51 -3.01
C ARG A 195 -0.29 7.50 -1.94
N ASP A 196 -1.29 8.32 -2.25
CA ASP A 196 -2.01 9.08 -1.23
C ASP A 196 -2.90 8.16 -0.40
N ALA A 197 -2.85 8.29 0.92
CA ALA A 197 -3.70 7.57 1.86
C ALA A 197 -5.19 7.89 1.64
N ALA A 198 -5.50 9.15 1.34
CA ALA A 198 -6.87 9.62 1.14
C ALA A 198 -7.39 9.40 -0.28
N SER A 199 -6.48 9.27 -1.26
CA SER A 199 -6.83 9.02 -2.67
C SER A 199 -5.89 7.97 -3.27
N PRO A 200 -6.15 6.67 -3.05
CA PRO A 200 -5.28 5.60 -3.54
C PRO A 200 -5.10 5.54 -5.06
N MET A 201 -5.95 6.25 -5.82
CA MET A 201 -5.82 6.40 -7.28
C MET A 201 -4.64 7.29 -7.67
N CYS A 202 -4.22 8.19 -6.79
CA CYS A 202 -3.04 9.02 -6.97
C CYS A 202 -1.82 8.26 -6.44
N PHE A 203 -1.07 7.62 -7.34
CA PHE A 203 0.10 6.82 -7.01
C PHE A 203 1.22 6.97 -8.03
N THR A 204 2.46 6.73 -7.60
CA THR A 204 3.65 6.74 -8.48
C THR A 204 4.64 5.64 -8.12
N ASN A 205 5.62 5.41 -8.99
CA ASN A 205 6.60 4.36 -8.79
C ASN A 205 8.02 4.93 -8.88
N GLY A 206 8.74 4.89 -7.76
CA GLY A 206 10.14 5.28 -7.74
C GLY A 206 11.06 4.15 -8.19
N LYS A 207 12.16 4.53 -8.82
CA LYS A 207 13.27 3.62 -9.17
C LYS A 207 14.60 4.28 -8.86
N GLY A 208 15.57 3.51 -8.38
CA GLY A 208 16.87 4.05 -8.01
C GLY A 208 17.93 2.99 -7.75
N ALA A 209 19.18 3.42 -7.67
CA ALA A 209 20.29 2.54 -7.32
C ALA A 209 20.38 2.26 -5.82
N THR A 210 19.73 3.11 -5.01
CA THR A 210 19.63 3.01 -3.55
C THR A 210 18.17 3.18 -3.14
N LYS A 211 17.87 2.86 -1.87
CA LYS A 211 16.53 3.07 -1.30
C LYS A 211 16.14 4.56 -1.38
N GLU A 212 17.04 5.45 -1.02
CA GLU A 212 16.84 6.91 -0.98
C GLU A 212 16.64 7.49 -2.37
N SER A 213 17.45 7.07 -3.36
CA SER A 213 17.31 7.56 -4.74
C SER A 213 16.01 7.08 -5.38
N ALA A 214 15.57 5.86 -5.05
CA ALA A 214 14.26 5.40 -5.47
C ALA A 214 13.17 6.27 -4.83
N LEU A 215 13.24 6.57 -3.53
CA LEU A 215 12.25 7.43 -2.85
C LEU A 215 12.17 8.83 -3.47
N CYS A 216 13.31 9.48 -3.71
CA CYS A 216 13.35 10.76 -4.44
C CYS A 216 12.65 10.66 -5.80
N SER A 217 12.89 9.56 -6.53
CA SER A 217 12.24 9.33 -7.83
C SER A 217 10.73 9.21 -7.70
N ALA A 218 10.20 8.52 -6.67
CA ALA A 218 8.76 8.36 -6.51
C ALA A 218 8.08 9.69 -6.14
N LEU A 219 8.66 10.41 -5.18
CA LEU A 219 8.15 11.71 -4.72
C LEU A 219 8.22 12.75 -5.83
N GLY A 220 9.33 12.80 -6.56
CA GLY A 220 9.49 13.67 -7.71
C GLY A 220 8.48 13.37 -8.81
N GLU A 221 8.26 12.09 -9.13
CA GLU A 221 7.20 11.70 -10.06
C GLU A 221 5.82 12.11 -9.54
N TYR A 222 5.55 11.97 -8.23
CA TYR A 222 4.27 12.36 -7.66
C TYR A 222 3.99 13.86 -7.85
N ILE A 223 4.98 14.69 -7.53
CA ILE A 223 4.91 16.14 -7.73
C ILE A 223 4.78 16.46 -9.22
N GLU A 224 5.51 15.78 -10.11
CA GLU A 224 5.38 15.94 -11.57
C GLU A 224 3.93 15.67 -12.04
N ARG A 225 3.35 14.53 -11.64
CA ARG A 225 1.98 14.15 -12.02
C ARG A 225 0.94 15.12 -11.45
N ALA A 226 1.06 15.49 -10.18
CA ALA A 226 0.18 16.45 -9.53
C ALA A 226 0.25 17.83 -10.21
N SER A 227 1.46 18.33 -10.46
CA SER A 227 1.68 19.65 -11.07
C SER A 227 1.09 19.74 -12.49
N CYS A 228 0.98 18.61 -13.20
CA CYS A 228 0.45 18.53 -14.55
C CYS A 228 -1.01 18.03 -14.62
N ASN A 229 -1.74 18.00 -13.50
CA ASN A 229 -3.11 17.46 -13.40
C ASN A 229 -3.25 16.03 -13.95
N PHE A 230 -2.15 15.27 -14.00
CA PHE A 230 -2.08 14.02 -14.75
C PHE A 230 -2.80 12.86 -14.06
N PHE A 231 -2.95 12.90 -12.73
CA PHE A 231 -3.71 11.88 -12.01
C PHE A 231 -5.18 11.80 -12.41
N TYR A 232 -5.70 12.87 -13.02
CA TYR A 232 -7.11 13.00 -13.35
C TYR A 232 -7.36 13.19 -14.85
N ASN A 233 -6.35 12.99 -15.70
CA ASN A 233 -6.43 13.24 -17.14
C ASN A 233 -7.50 12.38 -17.86
N ASP A 234 -7.82 11.21 -17.31
CA ASP A 234 -8.81 10.28 -17.85
C ASP A 234 -10.21 10.44 -17.20
N GLN A 235 -10.42 11.49 -16.41
CA GLN A 235 -11.64 11.70 -15.64
C GLN A 235 -12.39 12.96 -16.08
N TYR A 236 -13.72 12.88 -16.08
CA TYR A 236 -14.57 14.07 -16.19
C TYR A 236 -14.78 14.70 -14.82
N PHE A 237 -14.48 15.99 -14.67
CA PHE A 237 -14.53 16.69 -13.37
C PHE A 237 -15.93 17.14 -12.92
N GLY A 238 -16.97 16.85 -13.72
CA GLY A 238 -18.34 17.23 -13.39
C GLY A 238 -18.67 18.68 -13.78
N GLU A 239 -19.96 19.02 -13.67
CA GLU A 239 -20.46 20.35 -14.06
C GLU A 239 -19.98 21.46 -13.13
N GLU A 240 -19.73 21.15 -11.85
CA GLU A 240 -19.28 22.14 -10.86
C GLU A 240 -17.91 22.68 -11.23
N ILE A 241 -16.91 21.79 -11.33
CA ILE A 241 -15.55 22.18 -11.75
C ILE A 241 -15.56 22.70 -13.19
N GLY A 242 -16.33 22.08 -14.09
CA GLY A 242 -16.44 22.52 -15.48
C GLY A 242 -17.03 23.93 -15.68
N ARG A 243 -17.63 24.52 -14.63
CA ARG A 243 -18.15 25.91 -14.62
C ARG A 243 -17.39 26.83 -13.67
N SER A 244 -16.29 26.37 -13.07
CA SER A 244 -15.42 27.18 -12.21
C SER A 244 -14.71 28.29 -13.00
N GLU A 245 -14.10 29.25 -12.28
CA GLU A 245 -13.30 30.32 -12.88
C GLU A 245 -12.17 29.79 -13.77
N PHE A 246 -11.56 28.66 -13.37
CA PHE A 246 -10.65 27.87 -14.18
C PHE A 246 -10.85 26.38 -13.91
N VAL A 247 -10.51 25.52 -14.89
CA VAL A 247 -10.60 24.06 -14.79
C VAL A 247 -9.22 23.44 -14.56
N HIS A 248 -8.19 23.88 -15.27
CA HIS A 248 -6.83 23.32 -15.22
C HIS A 248 -5.85 24.25 -14.53
N TYR A 249 -5.76 25.51 -14.98
CA TYR A 249 -4.85 26.50 -14.39
C TYR A 249 -5.45 27.91 -14.45
N PRO A 250 -5.15 28.80 -13.49
CA PRO A 250 -5.64 30.18 -13.52
C PRO A 250 -5.24 30.99 -14.77
N ASN A 251 -4.20 30.57 -15.49
CA ASN A 251 -3.71 31.21 -16.72
C ASN A 251 -4.18 30.52 -18.00
N GLU A 252 -5.10 29.56 -17.91
CA GLU A 252 -5.69 28.92 -19.09
C GLU A 252 -6.51 29.91 -19.93
N LYS A 253 -6.74 29.57 -21.19
CA LYS A 253 -7.53 30.38 -22.12
C LYS A 253 -8.63 29.56 -22.76
N TRP A 254 -9.83 30.12 -22.72
CA TRP A 254 -11.02 29.52 -23.31
C TRP A 254 -11.31 30.16 -24.67
N PHE A 255 -11.39 29.32 -25.70
CA PHE A 255 -11.75 29.74 -27.05
C PHE A 255 -13.09 29.11 -27.42
N LYS A 256 -14.03 29.92 -27.91
CA LYS A 256 -15.26 29.38 -28.51
C LYS A 256 -14.93 28.75 -29.87
N PRO A 257 -15.58 27.65 -30.26
CA PRO A 257 -15.44 27.10 -31.60
C PRO A 257 -15.74 28.14 -32.68
N GLY A 258 -14.96 28.12 -33.77
CA GLY A 258 -15.22 28.96 -34.93
C GLY A 258 -16.46 28.50 -35.71
N PRO A 259 -16.91 29.28 -36.71
CA PRO A 259 -17.98 28.85 -37.62
C PRO A 259 -17.65 27.51 -38.27
N ASP A 260 -18.64 26.61 -38.35
CA ASP A 260 -18.50 25.27 -38.93
C ASP A 260 -17.44 24.39 -38.21
N ASP A 261 -17.36 24.47 -36.87
CA ASP A 261 -16.39 23.72 -36.04
C ASP A 261 -14.91 23.96 -36.40
N ARG A 262 -14.60 25.14 -36.96
CA ARG A 262 -13.22 25.53 -37.26
C ARG A 262 -12.42 25.84 -36.00
N LEU A 263 -11.12 25.53 -36.05
CA LEU A 263 -10.17 25.89 -34.99
C LEU A 263 -10.14 27.43 -34.84
N PRO A 264 -10.29 27.97 -33.62
CA PRO A 264 -10.31 29.40 -33.39
C PRO A 264 -8.93 30.05 -33.57
N GLU A 265 -8.91 31.31 -34.04
CA GLU A 265 -7.69 32.11 -34.12
C GLU A 265 -7.10 32.35 -32.71
N GLY A 266 -5.76 32.27 -32.61
CA GLY A 266 -5.01 32.43 -31.35
C GLY A 266 -4.75 31.12 -30.59
N LEU A 267 -5.15 29.98 -31.15
CA LEU A 267 -4.80 28.63 -30.69
C LEU A 267 -3.77 28.03 -31.67
N LEU A 268 -2.70 27.42 -31.15
CA LEU A 268 -1.53 26.92 -31.91
C LEU A 268 -0.73 28.04 -32.63
N ASP A 269 0.14 27.64 -33.56
CA ASP A 269 0.93 28.50 -34.42
C ASP A 269 1.04 27.90 -35.84
N ASP A 270 1.67 28.61 -36.78
CA ASP A 270 1.78 28.21 -38.19
C ASP A 270 2.66 26.97 -38.42
N THR A 271 3.27 26.40 -37.39
CA THR A 271 4.14 25.22 -37.48
C THR A 271 3.43 23.91 -37.13
N LEU A 272 2.20 23.97 -36.63
CA LEU A 272 1.38 22.82 -36.21
C LEU A 272 0.15 22.61 -37.11
#